data_AF-A0A1J5SCS6-F1
#
_entry.id   AF-A0A1J5SCS6-F1
#
_cell.length_a   1.000
_cell.length_b   1.000
_cell.length_c   1.000
_cell.angle_alpha   90.00
_cell.angle_beta   90.00
_cell.angle_gamma   90.00
#
_symmetry.space_group_name_H-M   'P 1'
#
loop_
_entity.id
_entity.type
_entity.pdbx_description
1 polymer ?
#
loop_
_entity_poly.entity_id
_entity_poly.type
_entity_poly.pdbx_seq_one_letter_code
_entity_poly.pdbx_strand_id
1 'polypeptide(L)'
;MPQKKLTLHEDIEASLRTYELLIGVFASRTRDMIGRYGEIEALSRLVTSADLQQGFKILRDMRKLDATFEAVITRHTSDFRAQIVEAAAWRIENADRLE
;
A
#
# COMPACT_ATOMS: atom_id res chain seq x y z
N MET A 1 3.20 -27.15 3.06
CA MET A 1 3.16 -26.67 1.66
C MET A 1 3.73 -25.27 1.64
N PRO A 2 4.73 -24.94 0.82
CA PRO A 2 5.24 -23.58 0.76
C PRO A 2 4.13 -22.68 0.22
N GLN A 3 3.73 -21.69 1.01
CA GLN A 3 2.75 -20.68 0.61
C GLN A 3 3.39 -19.89 -0.54
N LYS A 4 2.77 -19.93 -1.73
CA LYS A 4 3.28 -19.23 -2.92
C LYS A 4 3.39 -17.74 -2.55
N LYS A 5 4.61 -17.22 -2.52
CA LYS A 5 4.85 -15.79 -2.30
C LYS A 5 4.18 -15.06 -3.47
N LEU A 6 3.27 -14.14 -3.18
CA LEU A 6 2.67 -13.29 -4.21
C LEU A 6 3.77 -12.49 -4.90
N THR A 7 3.59 -12.21 -6.18
CA THR A 7 4.37 -11.18 -6.87
C THR A 7 3.94 -9.79 -6.38
N LEU A 8 4.78 -8.76 -6.62
CA LEU A 8 4.44 -7.38 -6.28
C LEU A 8 3.09 -6.96 -6.90
N HIS A 9 2.91 -7.23 -8.19
CA HIS A 9 1.67 -6.96 -8.91
C HIS A 9 0.44 -7.61 -8.27
N GLU A 10 0.52 -8.90 -7.95
CA GLU A 10 -0.60 -9.63 -7.33
C GLU A 10 -0.96 -9.05 -5.95
N ASP A 11 0.03 -8.61 -5.18
CA ASP A 11 -0.14 -8.04 -3.84
C ASP A 11 -0.75 -6.62 -3.90
N ILE A 12 -0.32 -5.81 -4.88
CA ILE A 12 -0.92 -4.49 -5.16
C ILE A 12 -2.38 -4.66 -5.58
N GLU A 13 -2.68 -5.58 -6.49
CA GLU A 13 -4.05 -5.83 -6.92
C GLU A 13 -4.91 -6.38 -5.78
N ALA A 14 -4.36 -7.18 -4.87
CA ALA A 14 -5.06 -7.64 -3.67
C ALA A 14 -5.38 -6.48 -2.71
N SER A 15 -4.43 -5.56 -2.50
CA SER A 15 -4.61 -4.33 -1.72
C SER A 15 -5.72 -3.45 -2.30
N LEU A 16 -5.65 -3.16 -3.60
CA LEU A 16 -6.67 -2.38 -4.32
C LEU A 16 -8.04 -3.02 -4.22
N ARG A 17 -8.16 -4.33 -4.49
CA ARG A 17 -9.44 -5.04 -4.36
C ARG A 17 -10.00 -4.98 -2.95
N THR A 18 -9.16 -5.11 -1.93
CA THR A 18 -9.60 -5.03 -0.53
C THR A 18 -10.18 -3.65 -0.24
N TYR A 19 -9.48 -2.58 -0.64
CA TYR A 19 -9.98 -1.21 -0.51
C TYR A 19 -11.32 -1.01 -1.25
N GLU A 20 -11.39 -1.43 -2.51
CA GLU A 20 -12.56 -1.26 -3.37
C GLU A 20 -13.78 -2.03 -2.84
N LEU A 21 -13.58 -3.23 -2.29
CA LEU A 21 -14.64 -4.02 -1.65
C LEU A 21 -15.16 -3.37 -0.36
N LEU A 22 -14.28 -2.79 0.44
CA LEU A 22 -14.65 -2.16 1.71
C LEU A 22 -15.44 -0.86 1.51
N ILE A 23 -15.09 -0.09 0.48
CA ILE A 23 -15.68 1.22 0.24
C ILE A 23 -16.79 1.17 -0.83
N GLY A 24 -16.82 0.12 -1.66
CA GLY A 24 -17.73 0.03 -2.79
C GLY A 24 -17.41 1.00 -3.93
N VAL A 25 -16.18 1.54 -3.96
CA VAL A 25 -15.74 2.54 -4.95
C VAL A 25 -14.45 2.08 -5.60
N PHE A 26 -14.42 2.13 -6.93
CA PHE A 26 -13.23 1.82 -7.72
C PHE A 26 -12.10 2.83 -7.48
N ALA A 27 -10.89 2.36 -7.27
CA ALA A 27 -9.72 3.17 -6.96
C ALA A 27 -9.09 3.79 -8.23
N SER A 28 -9.90 4.45 -9.07
CA SER A 28 -9.52 4.97 -10.38
C SER A 28 -8.23 5.79 -10.35
N ARG A 29 -8.14 6.77 -9.44
CA ARG A 29 -6.96 7.65 -9.32
C ARG A 29 -5.68 6.87 -9.02
N THR A 30 -5.75 5.89 -8.12
CA THR A 30 -4.60 5.07 -7.75
C THR A 30 -4.18 4.17 -8.91
N ARG A 31 -5.15 3.55 -9.59
CA ARG A 31 -4.91 2.71 -10.76
C ARG A 31 -4.33 3.50 -11.93
N ASP A 32 -4.85 4.69 -12.20
CA ASP A 32 -4.32 5.60 -13.23
C ASP A 32 -2.88 6.00 -12.93
N MET A 33 -2.58 6.28 -11.66
CA MET A 33 -1.23 6.62 -11.23
C MET A 33 -0.26 5.44 -11.37
N ILE A 34 -0.69 4.22 -11.04
CA ILE A 34 0.09 2.99 -11.30
C ILE A 34 0.31 2.81 -12.80
N GLY A 35 -0.73 2.99 -13.63
CA GLY A 35 -0.60 2.89 -15.08
C GLY A 35 0.35 3.93 -15.68
N ARG A 36 0.42 5.13 -15.10
CA ARG A 36 1.28 6.23 -15.57
C ARG A 36 2.74 6.11 -15.14
N TYR A 37 2.99 5.67 -13.91
CA TYR A 37 4.34 5.70 -13.33
C TYR A 37 4.95 4.31 -13.10
N GLY A 38 4.16 3.25 -13.21
CA GLY A 38 4.54 1.92 -12.77
C GLY A 38 4.35 1.74 -11.26
N GLU A 39 4.30 0.48 -10.83
CA GLU A 39 3.98 0.06 -9.47
C GLU A 39 4.93 0.63 -8.41
N ILE A 40 6.23 0.42 -8.61
CA ILE A 40 7.26 0.82 -7.63
C ILE A 40 7.26 2.33 -7.42
N GLU A 41 7.25 3.11 -8.50
CA GLU A 41 7.28 4.57 -8.43
C GLU A 41 5.97 5.13 -7.88
N ALA A 42 4.82 4.58 -8.29
CA ALA A 42 3.52 4.96 -7.75
C ALA A 42 3.48 4.76 -6.24
N LEU A 43 3.75 3.54 -5.74
CA LEU A 43 3.74 3.23 -4.31
C LEU A 43 4.77 4.06 -3.53
N SER A 44 5.96 4.29 -4.10
CA SER A 44 7.00 5.14 -3.49
C SER A 44 6.49 6.56 -3.27
N ARG A 45 5.76 7.15 -4.23
CA ARG A 45 5.15 8.48 -4.09
C ARG A 45 4.06 8.52 -3.04
N LEU A 46 3.23 7.48 -2.96
CA LEU A 46 2.15 7.41 -1.98
C LEU A 46 2.65 7.29 -0.55
N VAL A 47 3.74 6.55 -0.35
CA VAL A 47 4.28 6.31 0.98
C VAL A 47 5.16 7.45 1.50
N THR A 48 5.69 8.27 0.58
CA THR A 48 6.51 9.44 0.93
C THR A 48 5.75 10.75 0.89
N SER A 49 4.48 10.76 0.46
CA SER A 49 3.65 11.97 0.53
C SER A 49 3.49 12.44 1.98
N ALA A 50 3.52 13.75 2.17
CA ALA A 50 3.26 14.35 3.49
C ALA A 50 1.85 14.03 3.97
N ASP A 51 0.88 14.01 3.05
CA ASP A 51 -0.49 13.66 3.36
C ASP A 51 -0.65 12.14 3.46
N LEU A 52 -1.27 11.70 4.55
CA LEU A 52 -1.65 10.31 4.72
C LEU A 52 -2.82 9.99 3.79
N GLN A 53 -2.67 8.92 3.02
CA GLN A 53 -3.63 8.53 2.02
C GLN A 53 -4.98 8.15 2.65
N GLN A 54 -6.08 8.56 2.02
CA GLN A 54 -7.42 8.16 2.43
C GLN A 54 -7.56 6.62 2.46
N GLY A 55 -6.97 5.91 1.50
CA GLY A 55 -6.95 4.45 1.47
C GLY A 55 -6.26 3.83 2.69
N PHE A 56 -5.13 4.40 3.14
CA PHE A 56 -4.45 3.96 4.35
C PHE A 56 -5.31 4.18 5.59
N LYS A 57 -5.88 5.38 5.75
CA LYS A 57 -6.76 5.72 6.89
C LYS A 57 -7.92 4.72 7.01
N ILE A 58 -8.62 4.48 5.90
CA ILE A 58 -9.73 3.54 5.84
C ILE A 58 -9.30 2.12 6.22
N LEU A 59 -8.22 1.62 5.62
CA LEU A 59 -7.76 0.25 5.89
C LEU A 59 -7.28 0.10 7.33
N ARG A 60 -6.60 1.10 7.89
CA ARG A 60 -6.24 1.15 9.31
C ARG A 60 -7.48 1.09 10.20
N ASP A 61 -8.45 1.98 9.98
CA ASP A 61 -9.64 2.11 10.82
C ASP A 61 -10.48 0.81 10.80
N MET A 62 -10.41 0.07 9.69
CA MET A 62 -11.03 -1.25 9.52
C MET A 62 -10.15 -2.42 10.03
N ARG A 63 -9.01 -2.15 10.68
CA ARG A 63 -8.02 -3.13 11.15
C ARG A 63 -7.48 -4.06 10.05
N LYS A 64 -7.26 -3.50 8.87
CA LYS A 64 -6.75 -4.17 7.66
C LYS A 64 -5.38 -3.63 7.24
N LEU A 65 -4.49 -3.38 8.20
CA LEU A 65 -3.13 -2.86 7.92
C LEU A 65 -2.35 -3.76 6.96
N ASP A 66 -2.53 -5.07 7.01
CA ASP A 66 -1.87 -6.02 6.09
C ASP A 66 -2.24 -5.82 4.62
N ALA A 67 -3.38 -5.17 4.35
CA ALA A 67 -3.87 -4.87 3.01
C ALA A 67 -3.48 -3.46 2.53
N THR A 68 -2.68 -2.71 3.29
CA THR A 68 -2.18 -1.38 2.88
C THR A 68 -1.02 -1.49 1.90
N PHE A 69 -0.73 -0.42 1.15
CA PHE A 69 0.47 -0.37 0.31
C PHE A 69 1.75 -0.36 1.13
N GLU A 70 1.71 0.23 2.32
CA GLU A 70 2.80 0.16 3.28
C GLU A 70 3.16 -1.30 3.57
N ALA A 71 2.15 -2.15 3.82
CA ALA A 71 2.36 -3.57 4.08
C ALA A 71 2.83 -4.34 2.83
N VAL A 72 2.38 -3.93 1.64
CA VAL A 72 2.92 -4.46 0.37
C VAL A 72 4.42 -4.14 0.27
N ILE A 73 4.83 -2.89 0.49
CA ILE A 73 6.22 -2.45 0.41
C ILE A 73 7.10 -3.23 1.40
N THR A 74 6.64 -3.43 2.64
CA THR A 74 7.42 -4.17 3.65
C THR A 74 7.50 -5.68 3.37
N ARG A 75 6.62 -6.26 2.55
CA ARG A 75 6.73 -7.65 2.07
C ARG A 75 7.66 -7.81 0.87
N HIS A 76 7.82 -6.76 0.08
CA HIS A 76 8.58 -6.71 -1.18
C HIS A 76 9.80 -5.80 -1.09
N THR A 77 10.50 -5.81 0.05
CA THR A 77 11.59 -4.86 0.34
C THR A 77 12.70 -4.82 -0.71
N SER A 78 12.95 -5.91 -1.43
CA SER A 78 13.94 -6.00 -2.51
C SER A 78 13.60 -5.14 -3.73
N ASP A 79 12.33 -4.81 -3.92
CA ASP A 79 11.85 -4.05 -5.08
C ASP A 79 11.88 -2.53 -4.84
N PHE A 80 12.08 -2.11 -3.58
CA PHE A 80 12.04 -0.70 -3.17
C PHE A 80 13.38 -0.24 -2.58
N ARG A 81 13.63 1.07 -2.66
CA ARG A 81 14.79 1.67 -1.98
C ARG A 81 14.59 1.61 -0.46
N ALA A 82 15.68 1.46 0.29
CA ALA A 82 15.65 1.35 1.75
C ALA A 82 14.81 2.46 2.43
N GLN A 83 15.00 3.72 2.04
CA GLN A 83 14.22 4.85 2.55
C GLN A 83 12.69 4.73 2.37
N ILE A 84 12.24 4.04 1.31
CA ILE A 84 10.82 3.82 1.01
C ILE A 84 10.27 2.73 1.93
N VAL A 85 11.06 1.67 2.14
CA VAL A 85 10.74 0.59 3.08
C VAL A 85 10.67 1.12 4.51
N GLU A 86 11.61 1.98 4.91
CA GLU A 86 11.62 2.62 6.22
C GLU A 86 10.40 3.51 6.43
N ALA A 87 10.03 4.33 5.43
CA ALA A 87 8.83 5.15 5.49
C ALA A 87 7.55 4.29 5.61
N ALA A 88 7.47 3.19 4.86
CA ALA A 88 6.35 2.26 4.92
C ALA A 88 6.23 1.59 6.30
N ALA A 89 7.35 1.06 6.82
CA ALA A 89 7.41 0.44 8.13
C ALA A 89 7.00 1.43 9.22
N TRP A 90 7.55 2.65 9.20
CA TRP A 90 7.23 3.69 10.17
C TRP A 90 5.74 4.03 10.18
N ARG A 91 5.08 4.11 9.01
CA ARG A 91 3.63 4.36 8.93
C ARG A 91 2.79 3.24 9.54
N ILE A 92 3.18 1.97 9.35
CA ILE A 92 2.50 0.83 9.98
C ILE A 92 2.68 0.87 11.50
N GLU A 93 3.92 1.04 11.97
CA GLU A 93 4.27 1.05 13.39
C GLU A 93 3.63 2.20 14.16
N ASN A 94 3.38 3.32 13.49
CA ASN A 94 2.76 4.50 14.06
C ASN A 94 1.31 4.70 13.61
N ALA A 95 0.67 3.70 13.02
CA ALA A 95 -0.65 3.84 12.40
C ALA A 95 -1.71 4.47 13.34
N ASP A 96 -1.68 4.07 14.63
CA ASP A 96 -2.59 4.57 15.67
C ASP A 96 -2.32 6.01 16.12
N ARG A 97 -1.19 6.59 15.70
CA ARG A 97 -0.74 7.95 16.08
C ARG A 97 -0.83 8.95 14.92
N LEU A 98 -1.20 8.49 13.73
CA LEU A 98 -1.28 9.32 12.54
C LEU A 98 -2.71 9.86 12.38
N GLU A 99 -2.86 11.16 12.13
CA GLU A 99 -4.18 11.80 11.94
C GLU A 99 -4.57 12.02 10.46
#